data_AF-A0A1A2WT90-F1
#
_entry.id   AF-A0A1A2WT90-F1
#
_cell.length_a   1.000
_cell.length_b   1.000
_cell.length_c   1.000
_cell.angle_alpha   90.00
_cell.angle_beta   90.00
_cell.angle_gamma   90.00
#
_symmetry.space_group_name_H-M   'P 1'
#
loop_
_entity.id
_entity.type
_entity.pdbx_description
1 polymer ?
#
loop_
_entity_poly.entity_id
_entity_poly.type
_entity_poly.pdbx_seq_one_letter_code
_entity_poly.pdbx_strand_id
1 'polypeptide(L)'
;MLTLKAAGLLDVDAGEVVSPGVVRIEGDRIAGVGGEPEGELIDLGDRILLPGLMDMEVNLLMGGRGEKPGLSQVQDDPPTRVLRAVGNARRTLRAGFTTVRNLGLFVKTGGYLLDVALGKAIDAGWIEGPRVVPAGHAITPTGGHLDPTMFAAFAPHVLDLTVEEGIANGIDEIRRAVRYQIKHGAELIKVCCSGGVMSLTGPPGAQHYSDEELCAIVDEAHRRGLRVAAHTHGADAVKHAVAAGIDCIEHGFLIDDEAIATMVEHGTFLVSTRRLAEGMDVSHAPPELQAKAAEMFPRSRTSILAAHQAGVKIAVGTDAPAIPHGKNADELVTLVEWGLPPLAVLRAATVTAAELINSTDRGRLAQGQLADIIAVPGNPLEDITVTRHVSFVMKGGKVYANQN
;
A
#
# COMPACT_ATOMS: atom_id res chain seq x y z
N MET A 1 -9.36 31.62 -0.29
CA MET A 1 -9.20 31.04 -1.63
C MET A 1 -7.72 31.05 -1.98
N LEU A 2 -7.19 29.90 -2.37
CA LEU A 2 -5.83 29.68 -2.88
C LEU A 2 -5.95 29.10 -4.29
N THR A 3 -5.14 29.54 -5.24
CA THR A 3 -5.07 28.97 -6.58
C THR A 3 -3.68 28.41 -6.85
N LEU A 4 -3.63 27.19 -7.37
CA LEU A 4 -2.45 26.62 -8.02
C LEU A 4 -2.55 26.86 -9.52
N LYS A 5 -1.49 27.40 -10.13
CA LYS A 5 -1.35 27.53 -11.58
C LYS A 5 -0.10 26.79 -12.03
N ALA A 6 -0.19 26.01 -13.10
CA ALA A 6 0.93 25.29 -13.70
C ALA A 6 0.75 25.19 -15.22
N ALA A 7 1.73 24.62 -15.93
CA ALA A 7 1.64 24.43 -17.38
C ALA A 7 0.47 23.53 -17.77
N GLY A 8 0.17 22.51 -16.94
CA GLY A 8 -0.97 21.64 -17.14
C GLY A 8 -1.40 20.90 -15.88
N LEU A 9 -2.53 20.22 -15.96
CA LEU A 9 -2.99 19.26 -14.97
C LEU A 9 -3.42 17.97 -15.66
N LEU A 10 -3.18 16.83 -15.02
CA LEU A 10 -3.64 15.54 -15.51
C LEU A 10 -5.12 15.34 -15.15
N ASP A 11 -5.98 15.24 -16.16
CA ASP A 11 -7.29 14.63 -16.01
C ASP A 11 -7.12 13.10 -16.09
N VAL A 12 -7.19 12.45 -14.93
CA VAL A 12 -6.95 11.00 -14.81
C VAL A 12 -8.08 10.15 -15.39
N ASP A 13 -9.29 10.70 -15.50
CA ASP A 13 -10.43 10.01 -16.09
C ASP A 13 -10.39 10.10 -17.62
N ALA A 14 -10.10 11.29 -18.18
CA ALA A 14 -9.94 11.47 -19.62
C ALA A 14 -8.61 10.93 -20.17
N GLY A 15 -7.56 10.91 -19.35
CA GLY A 15 -6.23 10.48 -19.75
C GLY A 15 -5.46 11.50 -20.57
N GLU A 16 -5.67 12.79 -20.28
CA GLU A 16 -5.06 13.90 -20.99
C GLU A 16 -4.53 14.98 -20.03
N VAL A 17 -3.60 15.79 -20.51
CA VAL A 17 -3.11 16.96 -19.79
C VAL A 17 -3.87 18.20 -20.27
N VAL A 18 -4.59 18.84 -19.37
CA VAL A 18 -5.37 20.07 -19.63
C VAL A 18 -4.49 21.29 -19.35
N SER A 19 -4.43 22.21 -20.32
CA SER A 19 -3.57 23.41 -20.27
C SER A 19 -4.37 24.70 -20.44
N PRO A 20 -4.13 25.75 -19.62
CA PRO A 20 -3.24 25.75 -18.47
C PRO A 20 -3.81 24.93 -17.31
N GLY A 21 -2.93 24.41 -16.44
CA GLY A 21 -3.35 23.74 -15.22
C GLY A 21 -3.76 24.76 -14.17
N VAL A 22 -5.06 24.88 -13.85
CA VAL A 22 -5.56 25.79 -12.81
C VAL A 22 -6.43 25.01 -11.82
N VAL A 23 -6.10 25.08 -10.53
CA VAL A 23 -6.88 24.46 -9.45
C VAL A 23 -7.14 25.49 -8.34
N ARG A 24 -8.42 25.80 -8.09
CA ARG A 24 -8.87 26.70 -7.03
C ARG A 24 -9.22 25.90 -5.78
N ILE A 25 -8.80 26.37 -4.61
CA ILE A 25 -8.79 25.63 -3.34
C ILE A 25 -9.39 26.50 -2.25
N GLU A 26 -10.31 25.92 -1.49
CA GLU A 26 -10.94 26.53 -0.33
C GLU A 26 -10.90 25.56 0.86
N GLY A 27 -10.19 25.97 1.92
CA GLY A 27 -9.94 25.10 3.06
C GLY A 27 -9.14 23.86 2.66
N ASP A 28 -9.71 22.68 2.89
CA ASP A 28 -9.13 21.39 2.57
C ASP A 28 -9.64 20.78 1.26
N ARG A 29 -10.44 21.52 0.47
CA ARG A 29 -11.09 21.02 -0.75
C ARG A 29 -10.80 21.84 -1.99
N ILE A 30 -10.88 21.17 -3.13
CA ILE A 30 -10.87 21.78 -4.46
C ILE A 30 -12.22 22.46 -4.69
N ALA A 31 -12.21 23.78 -4.83
CA ALA A 31 -13.38 24.58 -5.17
C ALA A 31 -13.72 24.53 -6.67
N GLY A 32 -12.71 24.33 -7.53
CA GLY A 32 -12.91 24.20 -8.97
C GLY A 32 -11.60 23.99 -9.73
N VAL A 33 -11.74 23.56 -10.98
CA VAL A 33 -10.63 23.32 -11.91
C VAL A 33 -10.84 24.16 -13.18
N GLY A 34 -9.76 24.70 -13.74
CA GLY A 34 -9.81 25.66 -14.85
C GLY A 34 -10.29 27.05 -14.44
N GLY A 35 -10.44 27.92 -15.44
CA GLY A 35 -10.85 29.32 -15.28
C GLY A 35 -9.70 30.27 -14.90
N GLU A 36 -10.04 31.50 -14.52
CA GLU A 36 -9.08 32.51 -14.08
C GLU A 36 -8.63 32.26 -12.62
N PRO A 37 -7.37 32.58 -12.28
CA PRO A 37 -6.91 32.49 -10.89
C PRO A 37 -7.67 33.40 -9.93
N GLU A 38 -7.95 32.90 -8.72
CA GLU A 38 -8.63 33.64 -7.66
C GLU A 38 -7.86 33.56 -6.32
N GLY A 39 -7.79 34.66 -5.59
CA GLY A 39 -7.15 34.71 -4.26
C GLY A 39 -5.62 34.64 -4.30
N GLU A 40 -5.03 33.97 -3.31
CA GLU A 40 -3.57 33.77 -3.26
C GLU A 40 -3.14 32.84 -4.41
N LEU A 41 -2.05 33.17 -5.10
CA LEU A 41 -1.56 32.39 -6.25
C LEU A 41 -0.23 31.72 -5.91
N ILE A 42 -0.17 30.41 -6.08
CA ILE A 42 1.09 29.65 -6.19
C ILE A 42 1.27 29.30 -7.66
N ASP A 43 2.20 29.98 -8.31
CA ASP A 43 2.62 29.69 -9.67
C ASP A 43 3.70 28.59 -9.65
N LEU A 44 3.36 27.47 -10.26
CA LEU A 44 4.18 26.29 -10.41
C LEU A 44 4.70 26.17 -11.84
N GLY A 45 4.79 27.26 -12.62
CA GLY A 45 5.57 27.32 -13.85
C GLY A 45 5.27 26.19 -14.84
N ASP A 46 6.30 25.44 -15.21
CA ASP A 46 6.30 24.38 -16.23
C ASP A 46 5.84 22.99 -15.73
N ARG A 47 5.47 22.86 -14.45
CA ARG A 47 5.10 21.57 -13.88
C ARG A 47 3.70 21.12 -14.34
N ILE A 48 3.45 19.82 -14.19
CA ILE A 48 2.13 19.21 -14.37
C ILE A 48 1.56 18.84 -13.00
N LEU A 49 0.30 19.21 -12.76
CA LEU A 49 -0.43 18.86 -11.54
C LEU A 49 -1.04 17.46 -11.65
N LEU A 50 -0.97 16.68 -10.57
CA LEU A 50 -1.66 15.39 -10.43
C LEU A 50 -2.41 15.34 -9.10
N PRO A 51 -3.45 14.48 -8.98
CA PRO A 51 -3.93 14.06 -7.68
C PRO A 51 -2.77 13.47 -6.85
N GLY A 52 -2.81 13.65 -5.54
CA GLY A 52 -1.84 13.02 -4.65
C GLY A 52 -1.82 11.49 -4.83
N LEU A 53 -0.62 10.93 -4.96
CA LEU A 53 -0.44 9.49 -5.20
C LEU A 53 -0.80 8.69 -3.95
N MET A 54 -1.11 7.41 -4.15
CA MET A 54 -1.46 6.49 -3.08
C MET A 54 -0.70 5.18 -3.20
N ASP A 55 -0.32 4.64 -2.04
CA ASP A 55 0.38 3.36 -1.93
C ASP A 55 -0.43 2.40 -1.06
N MET A 56 -0.90 1.32 -1.67
CA MET A 56 -1.83 0.38 -1.06
C MET A 56 -1.14 -0.77 -0.32
N GLU A 57 0.19 -0.81 -0.28
CA GLU A 57 0.92 -1.78 0.53
C GLU A 57 2.23 -1.17 1.05
N VAL A 58 2.18 -0.65 2.27
CA VAL A 58 3.37 -0.19 3.00
C VAL A 58 3.33 -0.68 4.45
N ASN A 59 4.49 -0.67 5.09
CA ASN A 59 4.63 -0.76 6.53
C ASN A 59 5.54 0.38 7.03
N LEU A 60 4.92 1.49 7.44
CA LEU A 60 5.61 2.67 7.97
C LEU A 60 6.36 2.38 9.28
N LEU A 61 5.98 1.33 10.01
CA LEU A 61 6.54 0.95 11.31
C LEU A 61 7.76 0.03 11.18
N MET A 62 8.17 -0.25 9.93
CA MET A 62 9.33 -1.05 9.58
C MET A 62 10.28 -0.29 8.66
N GLY A 63 11.55 -0.68 8.74
CA GLY A 63 12.66 0.00 8.11
C GLY A 63 12.92 1.39 8.68
N GLY A 64 13.86 2.09 8.04
CA GLY A 64 14.26 3.44 8.44
C GLY A 64 15.52 3.46 9.30
N ARG A 65 15.78 4.63 9.90
CA ARG A 65 17.10 4.92 10.46
C ARG A 65 17.40 4.04 11.68
N GLY A 66 18.50 3.30 11.59
CA GLY A 66 19.04 2.51 12.69
C GLY A 66 18.33 1.17 12.94
N GLU A 67 17.36 0.81 12.10
CA GLU A 67 16.76 -0.53 12.14
C GLU A 67 17.76 -1.58 11.69
N LYS A 68 17.80 -2.70 12.41
CA LYS A 68 18.66 -3.85 12.10
C LYS A 68 17.76 -5.06 11.83
N PRO A 69 17.68 -5.55 10.58
CA PRO A 69 16.90 -6.74 10.27
C PRO A 69 17.19 -7.90 11.24
N GLY A 70 16.15 -8.59 11.68
CA GLY A 70 16.23 -9.63 12.71
C GLY A 70 16.32 -9.08 14.14
N LEU A 71 17.38 -8.31 14.47
CA LEU A 71 17.62 -7.82 15.84
C LEU A 71 16.54 -6.85 16.33
N SER A 72 16.12 -5.93 15.46
CA SER A 72 15.07 -4.95 15.77
C SER A 72 13.74 -5.59 16.16
N GLN A 73 13.47 -6.82 15.72
CA GLN A 73 12.23 -7.54 16.07
C GLN A 73 12.11 -7.82 17.57
N VAL A 74 13.24 -8.01 18.26
CA VAL A 74 13.30 -8.34 19.68
C VAL A 74 13.86 -7.20 20.53
N GLN A 75 14.55 -6.22 19.93
CA GLN A 75 15.18 -5.11 20.65
C GLN A 75 14.36 -3.83 20.67
N ASP A 76 13.59 -3.53 19.61
CA ASP A 76 12.89 -2.26 19.53
C ASP A 76 11.57 -2.30 20.29
N ASP A 77 11.43 -1.37 21.23
CA ASP A 77 10.17 -1.09 21.88
C ASP A 77 9.19 -0.34 20.96
N PRO A 78 7.87 -0.35 21.28
CA PRO A 78 6.88 0.35 20.48
C PRO A 78 7.16 1.86 20.28
N PRO A 79 7.59 2.64 21.30
CA PRO A 79 7.98 4.03 21.10
C PRO A 79 9.07 4.23 20.04
N THR A 80 10.11 3.41 20.05
CA THR A 80 11.21 3.48 19.08
C THR A 80 10.70 3.26 17.65
N ARG A 81 9.82 2.28 17.45
CA ARG A 81 9.20 1.99 16.15
C ARG A 81 8.36 3.16 15.64
N VAL A 82 7.55 3.76 16.51
CA VAL A 82 6.74 4.95 16.15
C VAL A 82 7.64 6.12 15.77
N LEU A 83 8.74 6.38 16.50
CA LEU A 83 9.68 7.45 16.16
C LEU A 83 10.33 7.26 14.79
N ARG A 84 10.68 6.03 14.40
CA ARG A 84 11.15 5.74 13.03
C ARG A 84 10.04 5.95 12.00
N ALA A 85 8.82 5.54 12.33
CA ALA A 85 7.67 5.70 11.45
C ALA A 85 7.32 7.15 11.15
N VAL A 86 7.54 8.08 12.09
CA VAL A 86 7.43 9.53 11.81
C VAL A 86 8.36 9.93 10.65
N GLY A 87 9.61 9.44 10.66
CA GLY A 87 10.56 9.68 9.59
C GLY A 87 10.19 9.00 8.27
N ASN A 88 9.62 7.80 8.33
CA ASN A 88 9.12 7.07 7.16
C ASN A 88 7.92 7.80 6.54
N ALA A 89 6.90 8.12 7.34
CA ALA A 89 5.70 8.84 6.94
C ALA A 89 6.03 10.20 6.28
N ARG A 90 6.95 10.97 6.86
CA ARG A 90 7.40 12.25 6.29
C ARG A 90 8.06 12.08 4.93
N ARG A 91 8.91 11.07 4.75
CA ARG A 91 9.57 10.77 3.46
C ARG A 91 8.56 10.36 2.41
N THR A 92 7.63 9.48 2.76
CA THR A 92 6.56 9.02 1.85
C THR A 92 5.67 10.18 1.42
N LEU A 93 5.22 11.03 2.36
CA LEU A 93 4.44 12.23 2.04
C LEU A 93 5.18 13.15 1.07
N ARG A 94 6.44 13.47 1.37
CA ARG A 94 7.24 14.38 0.56
C ARG A 94 7.64 13.81 -0.80
N ALA A 95 7.51 12.49 -0.99
CA ALA A 95 7.63 11.84 -2.29
C ALA A 95 6.34 11.88 -3.12
N GLY A 96 5.29 12.57 -2.64
CA GLY A 96 4.03 12.78 -3.36
C GLY A 96 2.91 11.79 -3.02
N PHE A 97 3.14 10.86 -2.08
CA PHE A 97 2.14 9.90 -1.64
C PHE A 97 1.35 10.49 -0.47
N THR A 98 0.12 10.92 -0.74
CA THR A 98 -0.71 11.67 0.23
C THR A 98 -1.63 10.77 1.06
N THR A 99 -1.90 9.55 0.58
CA THR A 99 -2.66 8.51 1.28
C THR A 99 -1.92 7.18 1.16
N VAL A 100 -1.86 6.39 2.23
CA VAL A 100 -1.26 5.05 2.21
C VAL A 100 -2.12 4.05 2.96
N ARG A 101 -2.14 2.80 2.52
CA ARG A 101 -2.72 1.67 3.24
C ARG A 101 -1.60 0.93 3.95
N ASN A 102 -1.56 1.03 5.28
CA ASN A 102 -0.50 0.44 6.08
C ASN A 102 -0.89 -1.00 6.43
N LEU A 103 -0.31 -1.97 5.73
CA LEU A 103 -0.71 -3.37 5.81
C LEU A 103 0.08 -4.13 6.86
N GLY A 104 -0.52 -4.24 8.05
CA GLY A 104 -0.22 -5.29 9.00
C GLY A 104 1.08 -5.09 9.76
N LEU A 105 0.98 -4.77 11.04
CA LEU A 105 2.07 -4.98 11.99
C LEU A 105 2.31 -6.48 12.12
N PHE A 106 3.56 -6.89 12.03
CA PHE A 106 4.03 -8.23 12.40
C PHE A 106 5.23 -8.06 13.31
N VAL A 107 5.00 -7.39 14.43
CA VAL A 107 6.04 -6.98 15.38
C VAL A 107 5.45 -7.07 16.78
N LYS A 108 6.26 -7.33 17.81
CA LYS A 108 5.73 -7.29 19.19
C LYS A 108 5.44 -5.86 19.60
N THR A 109 4.23 -5.63 20.09
CA THR A 109 3.74 -4.30 20.47
C THR A 109 3.13 -4.26 21.86
N GLY A 110 2.84 -5.41 22.48
CA GLY A 110 1.98 -5.47 23.66
C GLY A 110 0.50 -5.20 23.33
N GLY A 111 0.08 -5.52 22.09
CA GLY A 111 -1.29 -5.33 21.61
C GLY A 111 -1.64 -3.91 21.15
N TYR A 112 -0.68 -2.97 21.11
CA TYR A 112 -0.92 -1.63 20.58
C TYR A 112 -0.94 -1.63 19.04
N LEU A 113 -1.95 -0.96 18.45
CA LEU A 113 -2.02 -0.74 17.01
C LEU A 113 -1.28 0.57 16.67
N LEU A 114 0.03 0.45 16.44
CA LEU A 114 0.93 1.58 16.26
C LEU A 114 0.64 2.40 15.00
N ASP A 115 0.17 1.75 13.93
CA ASP A 115 -0.25 2.39 12.69
C ASP A 115 -1.52 3.23 12.88
N VAL A 116 -2.49 2.74 13.67
CA VAL A 116 -3.67 3.51 14.07
C VAL A 116 -3.27 4.75 14.88
N ALA A 117 -2.36 4.59 15.86
CA ALA A 117 -1.88 5.71 16.66
C ALA A 117 -1.12 6.75 15.82
N LEU A 118 -0.30 6.30 14.88
CA LEU A 118 0.41 7.15 13.92
C LEU A 118 -0.58 7.92 13.02
N GLY A 119 -1.58 7.25 12.46
CA GLY A 119 -2.62 7.85 11.64
C GLY A 119 -3.36 8.98 12.39
N LYS A 120 -3.81 8.70 13.62
CA LYS A 120 -4.46 9.70 14.48
C LYS A 120 -3.58 10.93 14.75
N ALA A 121 -2.28 10.73 14.99
CA ALA A 121 -1.35 11.84 15.21
C ALA A 121 -1.14 12.68 13.94
N ILE A 122 -1.13 12.05 12.76
CA ILE A 122 -1.05 12.74 11.46
C ILE A 122 -2.33 13.54 11.19
N ASP A 123 -3.51 12.95 11.43
CA ASP A 123 -4.79 13.61 11.20
C ASP A 123 -5.02 14.78 12.16
N ALA A 124 -4.53 14.67 13.40
CA ALA A 124 -4.51 15.78 14.36
C ALA A 124 -3.45 16.86 14.04
N GLY A 125 -2.62 16.65 13.02
CA GLY A 125 -1.60 17.60 12.58
C GLY A 125 -0.37 17.68 13.48
N TRP A 126 -0.15 16.72 14.39
CA TRP A 126 1.01 16.70 15.29
C TRP A 126 2.30 16.36 14.56
N ILE A 127 2.21 15.58 13.49
CA ILE A 127 3.35 15.12 12.67
C ILE A 127 3.00 15.19 11.18
N GLU A 128 4.01 15.41 10.34
CA GLU A 128 3.87 15.33 8.88
C GLU A 128 3.82 13.86 8.44
N GLY A 129 2.84 13.51 7.60
CA GLY A 129 2.72 12.18 7.00
C GLY A 129 1.51 12.07 6.06
N PRO A 130 1.41 10.99 5.26
CA PRO A 130 0.21 10.70 4.48
C PRO A 130 -0.98 10.39 5.39
N ARG A 131 -2.21 10.47 4.87
CA ARG A 131 -3.36 9.83 5.51
C ARG A 131 -3.11 8.33 5.55
N VAL A 132 -3.29 7.71 6.71
CA VAL A 132 -3.01 6.27 6.89
C VAL A 132 -4.34 5.55 6.97
N VAL A 133 -4.50 4.51 6.16
CA VAL A 133 -5.58 3.51 6.28
C VAL A 133 -4.96 2.29 7.00
N PRO A 134 -5.13 2.16 8.32
CA PRO A 134 -4.41 1.18 9.12
C PRO A 134 -5.09 -0.20 9.12
N ALA A 135 -4.31 -1.27 9.04
CA ALA A 135 -4.80 -2.64 9.19
C ALA A 135 -4.65 -3.19 10.62
N GLY A 136 -3.91 -2.50 11.50
CA GLY A 136 -3.50 -3.07 12.79
C GLY A 136 -2.48 -4.19 12.59
N HIS A 137 -2.53 -5.25 13.39
CA HIS A 137 -1.69 -6.44 13.18
C HIS A 137 -2.21 -7.30 12.03
N ALA A 138 -1.28 -7.83 11.22
CA ALA A 138 -1.63 -8.85 10.24
C ALA A 138 -2.04 -10.13 10.95
N ILE A 139 -3.15 -10.74 10.52
CA ILE A 139 -3.64 -12.00 11.07
C ILE A 139 -2.99 -13.17 10.31
N THR A 140 -2.36 -14.08 11.03
CA THR A 140 -1.57 -15.20 10.49
C THR A 140 -1.64 -16.39 11.44
N PRO A 141 -1.64 -17.63 10.94
CA PRO A 141 -1.53 -18.78 11.82
C PRO A 141 -0.12 -18.85 12.40
N THR A 142 0.05 -19.65 13.45
CA THR A 142 1.38 -19.95 13.98
C THR A 142 2.27 -20.51 12.86
N GLY A 143 3.40 -19.87 12.64
CA GLY A 143 4.34 -20.25 11.59
C GLY A 143 4.00 -19.73 10.18
N GLY A 144 2.96 -18.92 10.03
CA GLY A 144 2.62 -18.28 8.75
C GLY A 144 3.63 -17.21 8.31
N HIS A 145 3.50 -16.68 7.10
CA HIS A 145 4.51 -15.79 6.51
C HIS A 145 4.68 -14.49 7.31
N LEU A 146 3.60 -13.95 7.88
CA LEU A 146 3.64 -12.72 8.67
C LEU A 146 3.77 -13.00 10.18
N ASP A 147 4.14 -14.22 10.59
CA ASP A 147 4.60 -14.49 11.95
C ASP A 147 6.07 -14.04 12.05
N PRO A 148 6.40 -13.01 12.87
CA PRO A 148 7.75 -12.46 12.89
C PRO A 148 8.81 -13.42 13.42
N THR A 149 8.41 -14.50 14.10
CA THR A 149 9.35 -15.54 14.55
C THR A 149 9.89 -16.37 13.40
N MET A 150 9.23 -16.35 12.23
CA MET A 150 9.55 -17.20 11.09
C MET A 150 10.71 -16.72 10.24
N PHE A 151 10.90 -15.40 10.13
CA PHE A 151 12.00 -14.83 9.35
C PHE A 151 13.36 -15.14 9.95
N ALA A 152 13.43 -15.23 11.28
CA ALA A 152 14.67 -15.45 12.03
C ALA A 152 14.72 -16.80 12.75
N ALA A 153 13.69 -17.65 12.58
CA ALA A 153 13.52 -18.93 13.26
C ALA A 153 13.84 -18.86 14.76
N PHE A 154 13.24 -17.88 15.45
CA PHE A 154 13.52 -17.66 16.86
C PHE A 154 13.17 -18.91 17.70
N ALA A 155 14.00 -19.20 18.71
CA ALA A 155 13.68 -20.23 19.68
C ALA A 155 12.38 -19.88 20.44
N PRO A 156 11.64 -20.88 20.94
CA PRO A 156 10.48 -20.62 21.80
C PRO A 156 10.81 -19.64 22.93
N HIS A 157 9.86 -18.76 23.27
CA HIS A 157 9.97 -17.75 24.32
C HIS A 157 10.92 -16.56 24.06
N VAL A 158 11.55 -16.47 22.89
CA VAL A 158 12.32 -15.28 22.49
C VAL A 158 11.39 -14.11 22.14
N LEU A 159 10.27 -14.39 21.47
CA LEU A 159 9.28 -13.40 21.06
C LEU A 159 7.88 -13.98 21.19
N ASP A 160 7.33 -13.96 22.40
CA ASP A 160 5.96 -14.40 22.63
C ASP A 160 4.97 -13.39 22.04
N LEU A 161 4.11 -13.86 21.15
CA LEU A 161 3.06 -13.08 20.49
C LEU A 161 1.68 -13.56 20.95
N THR A 162 0.70 -12.70 20.75
CA THR A 162 -0.68 -12.92 21.19
C THR A 162 -1.66 -12.89 20.01
N VAL A 163 -2.91 -13.31 20.26
CA VAL A 163 -4.01 -13.18 19.29
C VAL A 163 -4.26 -11.71 18.92
N GLU A 164 -4.11 -10.80 19.89
CA GLU A 164 -4.18 -9.35 19.68
C GLU A 164 -3.07 -8.82 18.76
N GLU A 165 -1.93 -9.52 18.72
CA GLU A 165 -0.78 -9.27 17.85
C GLU A 165 -0.79 -10.12 16.58
N GLY A 166 -1.95 -10.70 16.24
CA GLY A 166 -2.19 -11.30 14.93
C GLY A 166 -1.92 -12.80 14.82
N ILE A 167 -1.40 -13.46 15.85
CA ILE A 167 -1.20 -14.92 15.84
C ILE A 167 -2.49 -15.62 16.28
N ALA A 168 -3.22 -16.21 15.33
CA ALA A 168 -4.52 -16.82 15.59
C ALA A 168 -4.65 -18.18 14.89
N ASN A 169 -5.08 -19.20 15.61
CA ASN A 169 -5.31 -20.55 15.08
C ASN A 169 -6.75 -20.99 15.35
N GLY A 170 -7.45 -21.41 14.30
CA GLY A 170 -8.85 -21.78 14.39
C GLY A 170 -9.81 -20.58 14.45
N ILE A 171 -11.08 -20.88 14.19
CA ILE A 171 -12.15 -19.89 13.97
C ILE A 171 -12.33 -18.95 15.18
N ASP A 172 -12.28 -19.46 16.41
CA ASP A 172 -12.54 -18.65 17.60
C ASP A 172 -11.45 -17.59 17.85
N GLU A 173 -10.17 -17.97 17.70
CA GLU A 173 -9.06 -17.03 17.82
C GLU A 173 -9.06 -16.03 16.69
N ILE A 174 -9.36 -16.47 15.46
CA ILE A 174 -9.52 -15.59 14.30
C ILE A 174 -10.58 -14.51 14.55
N ARG A 175 -11.76 -14.91 15.02
CA ARG A 175 -12.83 -13.95 15.31
C ARG A 175 -12.40 -12.97 16.40
N ARG A 176 -11.69 -13.45 17.43
CA ARG A 176 -11.11 -12.58 18.47
C ARG A 176 -10.08 -11.61 17.89
N ALA A 177 -9.17 -12.07 17.05
CA ALA A 177 -8.14 -11.24 16.42
C ALA A 177 -8.76 -10.14 15.55
N VAL A 178 -9.68 -10.50 14.64
CA VAL A 178 -10.37 -9.53 13.78
C VAL A 178 -11.10 -8.49 14.62
N ARG A 179 -11.91 -8.92 15.60
CA ARG A 179 -12.65 -8.01 16.48
C ARG A 179 -11.72 -7.10 17.28
N TYR A 180 -10.55 -7.58 17.68
CA TYR A 180 -9.56 -6.77 18.37
C TYR A 180 -9.04 -5.65 17.46
N GLN A 181 -8.61 -5.98 16.23
CA GLN A 181 -8.13 -4.98 15.28
C GLN A 181 -9.20 -3.89 15.03
N ILE A 182 -10.44 -4.31 14.79
CA ILE A 182 -11.57 -3.41 14.55
C ILE A 182 -11.87 -2.53 15.77
N LYS A 183 -11.96 -3.13 16.97
CA LYS A 183 -12.22 -2.41 18.22
C LYS A 183 -11.21 -1.28 18.43
N HIS A 184 -9.97 -1.50 18.05
CA HIS A 184 -8.87 -0.58 18.29
C HIS A 184 -8.58 0.38 17.12
N GLY A 185 -9.37 0.31 16.04
CA GLY A 185 -9.42 1.33 15.00
C GLY A 185 -8.75 0.96 13.68
N ALA A 186 -8.56 -0.33 13.39
CA ALA A 186 -8.23 -0.76 12.04
C ALA A 186 -9.37 -0.44 11.06
N GLU A 187 -9.03 0.02 9.86
CA GLU A 187 -9.94 0.38 8.77
C GLU A 187 -9.99 -0.68 7.65
N LEU A 188 -9.17 -1.72 7.79
CA LEU A 188 -9.24 -2.97 7.03
C LEU A 188 -8.61 -4.10 7.83
N ILE A 189 -8.71 -5.32 7.33
CA ILE A 189 -7.99 -6.48 7.90
C ILE A 189 -6.94 -6.96 6.90
N LYS A 190 -5.71 -7.19 7.37
CA LYS A 190 -4.66 -7.87 6.61
C LYS A 190 -4.54 -9.31 7.10
N VAL A 191 -4.51 -10.27 6.19
CA VAL A 191 -4.33 -11.70 6.49
C VAL A 191 -3.17 -12.28 5.68
N CYS A 192 -2.52 -13.30 6.23
CA CYS A 192 -1.57 -14.15 5.52
C CYS A 192 -2.24 -15.44 5.03
N CYS A 193 -2.54 -15.54 3.73
CA CYS A 193 -3.22 -16.71 3.16
C CYS A 193 -2.26 -17.76 2.60
N SER A 194 -1.02 -17.38 2.25
CA SER A 194 -0.02 -18.32 1.76
C SER A 194 1.37 -18.11 2.34
N GLY A 195 2.27 -19.07 2.08
CA GLY A 195 3.71 -18.88 2.25
C GLY A 195 4.25 -17.81 1.31
N GLY A 196 5.31 -17.10 1.73
CA GLY A 196 5.95 -16.05 0.94
C GLY A 196 7.41 -16.36 0.62
N VAL A 197 8.05 -15.42 -0.08
CA VAL A 197 9.47 -15.53 -0.51
C VAL A 197 10.39 -15.66 0.70
N MET A 198 10.16 -14.83 1.73
CA MET A 198 11.10 -14.63 2.84
C MET A 198 10.81 -15.48 4.08
N SER A 199 9.78 -16.33 4.08
CA SER A 199 9.50 -17.24 5.19
C SER A 199 10.25 -18.57 5.05
N LEU A 200 10.74 -19.11 6.16
CA LEU A 200 11.40 -20.42 6.21
C LEU A 200 10.40 -21.60 6.31
N THR A 201 9.09 -21.32 6.40
CA THR A 201 8.02 -22.32 6.41
C THR A 201 7.48 -22.60 5.02
N GLY A 202 7.76 -23.82 4.54
CA GLY A 202 7.07 -24.43 3.41
C GLY A 202 7.31 -23.77 2.04
N PRO A 203 6.67 -24.29 0.98
CA PRO A 203 6.78 -23.73 -0.37
C PRO A 203 6.14 -22.32 -0.46
N PRO A 204 6.64 -21.46 -1.36
CA PRO A 204 5.96 -20.20 -1.65
C PRO A 204 4.58 -20.47 -2.26
N GLY A 205 3.59 -19.67 -1.89
CA GLY A 205 2.24 -19.79 -2.43
C GLY A 205 1.40 -20.96 -1.89
N ALA A 206 1.96 -21.84 -1.05
CA ALA A 206 1.19 -22.87 -0.37
C ALA A 206 0.19 -22.24 0.61
N GLN A 207 -1.06 -22.68 0.57
CA GLN A 207 -2.14 -22.18 1.42
C GLN A 207 -1.85 -22.47 2.91
N HIS A 208 -2.13 -21.50 3.77
CA HIS A 208 -1.94 -21.60 5.21
C HIS A 208 -3.25 -21.86 5.95
N TYR A 209 -4.19 -20.92 5.89
CA TYR A 209 -5.51 -21.06 6.53
C TYR A 209 -6.41 -21.98 5.73
N SER A 210 -7.26 -22.73 6.42
CA SER A 210 -8.38 -23.45 5.80
C SER A 210 -9.43 -22.48 5.24
N ASP A 211 -10.29 -22.97 4.34
CA ASP A 211 -11.37 -22.17 3.76
C ASP A 211 -12.34 -21.65 4.82
N GLU A 212 -12.64 -22.46 5.85
CA GLU A 212 -13.50 -22.08 6.98
C GLU A 212 -12.90 -20.91 7.79
N GLU A 213 -11.59 -20.93 8.00
CA GLU A 213 -10.85 -19.87 8.67
C GLU A 213 -10.84 -18.57 7.85
N LEU A 214 -10.61 -18.66 6.53
CA LEU A 214 -10.69 -17.51 5.64
C LEU A 214 -12.09 -16.91 5.61
N CYS A 215 -13.13 -17.74 5.52
CA CYS A 215 -14.52 -17.29 5.57
C CYS A 215 -14.84 -16.61 6.91
N ALA A 216 -14.30 -17.10 8.03
CA ALA A 216 -14.50 -16.47 9.33
C ALA A 216 -13.84 -15.08 9.42
N ILE A 217 -12.66 -14.89 8.83
CA ILE A 217 -11.99 -13.58 8.74
C ILE A 217 -12.85 -12.60 7.95
N VAL A 218 -13.26 -13.02 6.75
CA VAL A 218 -14.06 -12.19 5.83
C VAL A 218 -15.41 -11.84 6.44
N ASP A 219 -16.13 -12.81 7.00
CA ASP A 219 -17.43 -12.59 7.65
C ASP A 219 -17.36 -11.58 8.81
N GLU A 220 -16.35 -11.65 9.69
CA GLU A 220 -16.20 -10.67 10.78
C GLU A 220 -15.86 -9.26 10.26
N ALA A 221 -15.01 -9.15 9.24
CA ALA A 221 -14.63 -7.87 8.65
C ALA A 221 -15.79 -7.22 7.88
N HIS A 222 -16.46 -7.99 7.01
CA HIS A 222 -17.54 -7.51 6.15
C HIS A 222 -18.78 -7.12 6.94
N ARG A 223 -19.10 -7.79 8.06
CA ARG A 223 -20.17 -7.34 8.99
C ARG A 223 -19.90 -5.97 9.63
N ARG A 224 -18.69 -5.44 9.48
CA ARG A 224 -18.28 -4.10 9.89
C ARG A 224 -18.04 -3.15 8.71
N GLY A 225 -18.31 -3.60 7.48
CA GLY A 225 -18.09 -2.83 6.25
C GLY A 225 -16.60 -2.64 5.91
N LEU A 226 -15.70 -3.44 6.48
CA LEU A 226 -14.27 -3.37 6.23
C LEU A 226 -13.86 -4.40 5.19
N ARG A 227 -12.91 -4.04 4.34
CA ARG A 227 -12.31 -4.96 3.37
C ARG A 227 -11.21 -5.81 4.00
N VAL A 228 -10.87 -6.91 3.35
CA VAL A 228 -9.79 -7.83 3.72
C VAL A 228 -8.75 -7.89 2.60
N ALA A 229 -7.50 -7.63 2.97
CA ALA A 229 -6.31 -7.76 2.13
C ALA A 229 -5.55 -9.04 2.48
N ALA A 230 -5.16 -9.82 1.47
CA ALA A 230 -4.44 -11.08 1.68
C ALA A 230 -3.04 -11.04 1.08
N HIS A 231 -2.01 -11.27 1.92
CA HIS A 231 -0.73 -11.76 1.41
C HIS A 231 -0.95 -13.14 0.79
N THR A 232 -0.80 -13.24 -0.54
CA THR A 232 -0.83 -14.53 -1.23
C THR A 232 -0.09 -14.50 -2.56
N HIS A 233 0.55 -15.62 -2.91
CA HIS A 233 1.27 -15.74 -4.17
C HIS A 233 0.69 -16.82 -5.10
N GLY A 234 0.39 -18.01 -4.57
CA GLY A 234 0.04 -19.20 -5.34
C GLY A 234 -1.36 -19.15 -5.94
N ALA A 235 -1.52 -19.61 -7.18
CA ALA A 235 -2.80 -19.62 -7.89
C ALA A 235 -3.93 -20.31 -7.09
N ASP A 236 -3.68 -21.49 -6.51
CA ASP A 236 -4.69 -22.18 -5.70
C ASP A 236 -5.05 -21.36 -4.45
N ALA A 237 -4.06 -20.88 -3.69
CA ALA A 237 -4.31 -20.04 -2.52
C ALA A 237 -5.08 -18.74 -2.88
N VAL A 238 -4.84 -18.17 -4.07
CA VAL A 238 -5.62 -17.03 -4.59
C VAL A 238 -7.07 -17.43 -4.86
N LYS A 239 -7.31 -18.55 -5.56
CA LYS A 239 -8.68 -19.04 -5.83
C LYS A 239 -9.46 -19.28 -4.53
N HIS A 240 -8.84 -19.93 -3.53
CA HIS A 240 -9.44 -20.14 -2.22
C HIS A 240 -9.71 -18.82 -1.47
N ALA A 241 -8.76 -17.88 -1.49
CA ALA A 241 -8.92 -16.55 -0.90
C ALA A 241 -10.09 -15.78 -1.56
N VAL A 242 -10.15 -15.74 -2.89
CA VAL A 242 -11.21 -15.05 -3.62
C VAL A 242 -12.58 -15.69 -3.37
N ALA A 243 -12.66 -17.03 -3.38
CA ALA A 243 -13.89 -17.76 -3.08
C ALA A 243 -14.40 -17.50 -1.66
N ALA A 244 -13.50 -17.28 -0.69
CA ALA A 244 -13.85 -16.90 0.68
C ALA A 244 -14.34 -15.44 0.80
N GLY A 245 -14.19 -14.62 -0.25
CA GLY A 245 -14.60 -13.21 -0.29
C GLY A 245 -13.51 -12.21 0.05
N ILE A 246 -12.23 -12.58 -0.09
CA ILE A 246 -11.12 -11.62 0.04
C ILE A 246 -11.22 -10.54 -1.05
N ASP A 247 -11.18 -9.28 -0.62
CA ASP A 247 -11.37 -8.12 -1.50
C ASP A 247 -10.12 -7.75 -2.31
N CYS A 248 -8.94 -8.10 -1.79
CA CYS A 248 -7.67 -7.65 -2.34
C CYS A 248 -6.56 -8.68 -2.16
N ILE A 249 -5.87 -8.99 -3.24
CA ILE A 249 -4.71 -9.86 -3.30
C ILE A 249 -3.46 -9.00 -3.37
N GLU A 250 -2.59 -9.18 -2.38
CA GLU A 250 -1.28 -8.58 -2.35
C GLU A 250 -0.27 -9.46 -3.07
N HIS A 251 0.63 -8.86 -3.84
CA HIS A 251 1.67 -9.52 -4.63
C HIS A 251 1.14 -10.38 -5.79
N GLY A 252 0.49 -11.52 -5.56
CA GLY A 252 -0.02 -12.39 -6.64
C GLY A 252 1.03 -12.77 -7.70
N PHE A 253 2.23 -13.18 -7.27
CA PHE A 253 3.36 -13.43 -8.19
C PHE A 253 3.20 -14.70 -9.03
N LEU A 254 2.42 -15.66 -8.55
CA LEU A 254 2.26 -16.98 -9.15
C LEU A 254 0.81 -17.25 -9.61
N ILE A 255 0.00 -16.20 -9.81
CA ILE A 255 -1.36 -16.34 -10.36
C ILE A 255 -1.29 -16.85 -11.80
N ASP A 256 -2.22 -17.72 -12.14
CA ASP A 256 -2.45 -18.25 -13.49
C ASP A 256 -3.76 -17.68 -14.08
N ASP A 257 -4.09 -18.11 -15.30
CA ASP A 257 -5.28 -17.63 -16.01
C ASP A 257 -6.58 -17.94 -15.28
N GLU A 258 -6.65 -19.06 -14.54
CA GLU A 258 -7.85 -19.45 -13.77
C GLU A 258 -8.02 -18.55 -12.54
N ALA A 259 -6.93 -18.30 -11.78
CA ALA A 259 -6.94 -17.37 -10.67
C ALA A 259 -7.28 -15.94 -11.13
N ILE A 260 -6.72 -15.51 -12.26
CA ILE A 260 -7.02 -14.20 -12.87
C ILE A 260 -8.51 -14.12 -13.25
N ALA A 261 -9.06 -15.13 -13.91
CA ALA A 261 -10.48 -15.15 -14.27
C ALA A 261 -11.38 -15.08 -13.03
N THR A 262 -11.01 -15.82 -11.98
CA THR A 262 -11.74 -15.82 -10.70
C THR A 262 -11.73 -14.42 -10.07
N MET A 263 -10.58 -13.73 -10.07
CA MET A 263 -10.46 -12.35 -9.56
C MET A 263 -11.31 -11.37 -10.37
N VAL A 264 -11.36 -11.51 -11.71
CA VAL A 264 -12.21 -10.67 -12.57
C VAL A 264 -13.69 -10.89 -12.24
N GLU A 265 -14.13 -12.14 -12.13
CA GLU A 265 -15.51 -12.50 -11.81
C GLU A 265 -15.98 -11.88 -10.48
N HIS A 266 -15.12 -11.90 -9.47
CA HIS A 266 -15.43 -11.41 -8.12
C HIS A 266 -15.12 -9.92 -7.92
N GLY A 267 -14.51 -9.27 -8.90
CA GLY A 267 -14.06 -7.88 -8.79
C GLY A 267 -12.96 -7.68 -7.75
N THR A 268 -12.18 -8.72 -7.45
CA THR A 268 -11.07 -8.70 -6.50
C THR A 268 -9.92 -7.85 -7.03
N PHE A 269 -9.34 -7.01 -6.17
CA PHE A 269 -8.20 -6.17 -6.53
C PHE A 269 -6.89 -6.95 -6.50
N LEU A 270 -5.93 -6.50 -7.30
CA LEU A 270 -4.53 -6.90 -7.23
C LEU A 270 -3.67 -5.70 -6.86
N VAL A 271 -2.86 -5.82 -5.82
CA VAL A 271 -1.86 -4.81 -5.45
C VAL A 271 -0.49 -5.24 -5.94
N SER A 272 0.19 -4.31 -6.61
CA SER A 272 1.26 -4.65 -7.54
C SER A 272 2.55 -5.16 -6.89
N THR A 273 3.18 -4.37 -6.02
CA THR A 273 4.44 -4.70 -5.31
C THR A 273 5.53 -5.34 -6.19
N ARG A 274 5.74 -4.83 -7.40
CA ARG A 274 6.59 -5.47 -8.41
C ARG A 274 8.05 -5.04 -8.34
N ARG A 275 8.31 -3.80 -7.97
CA ARG A 275 9.67 -3.26 -7.85
C ARG A 275 10.51 -4.01 -6.81
N LEU A 276 9.89 -4.62 -5.79
CA LEU A 276 10.63 -5.48 -4.84
C LEU A 276 11.29 -6.67 -5.53
N ALA A 277 10.69 -7.22 -6.59
CA ALA A 277 11.24 -8.37 -7.31
C ALA A 277 12.52 -8.02 -8.09
N GLU A 278 12.73 -6.74 -8.44
CA GLU A 278 13.98 -6.24 -9.03
C GLU A 278 14.97 -5.75 -7.98
N GLY A 279 14.46 -5.17 -6.88
CA GLY A 279 15.27 -4.48 -5.88
C GLY A 279 15.76 -5.34 -4.72
N MET A 280 15.17 -6.52 -4.49
CA MET A 280 15.50 -7.37 -3.35
C MET A 280 16.82 -8.11 -3.57
N ASP A 281 17.85 -7.73 -2.80
CA ASP A 281 19.11 -8.48 -2.74
C ASP A 281 18.96 -9.70 -1.83
N VAL A 282 18.86 -10.88 -2.45
CA VAL A 282 18.80 -12.18 -1.75
C VAL A 282 20.15 -12.89 -1.67
N SER A 283 21.25 -12.28 -2.15
CA SER A 283 22.56 -12.94 -2.22
C SER A 283 23.11 -13.40 -0.87
N HIS A 284 22.70 -12.74 0.21
CA HIS A 284 23.07 -13.06 1.59
C HIS A 284 22.00 -13.88 2.33
N ALA A 285 20.88 -14.21 1.69
CA ALA A 285 19.82 -15.00 2.29
C ALA A 285 20.19 -16.51 2.32
N PRO A 286 19.57 -17.32 3.19
CA PRO A 286 19.70 -18.77 3.14
C PRO A 286 19.40 -19.36 1.74
N PRO A 287 20.06 -20.45 1.31
CA PRO A 287 19.89 -21.02 -0.03
C PRO A 287 18.44 -21.34 -0.40
N GLU A 288 17.63 -21.78 0.57
CA GLU A 288 16.21 -22.05 0.37
C GLU A 288 15.40 -20.79 0.00
N LEU A 289 15.72 -19.64 0.59
CA LEU A 289 15.06 -18.37 0.24
C LEU A 289 15.52 -17.86 -1.12
N GLN A 290 16.80 -18.04 -1.46
CA GLN A 290 17.32 -17.73 -2.80
C GLN A 290 16.60 -18.55 -3.88
N ALA A 291 16.35 -19.84 -3.63
CA ALA A 291 15.62 -20.71 -4.54
C ALA A 291 14.17 -20.25 -4.76
N LYS A 292 13.47 -19.86 -3.69
CA LYS A 292 12.12 -19.28 -3.78
C LYS A 292 12.09 -18.00 -4.62
N ALA A 293 13.04 -17.09 -4.36
CA ALA A 293 13.15 -15.84 -5.11
C ALA A 293 13.40 -16.09 -6.62
N ALA A 294 14.31 -17.01 -6.94
CA ALA A 294 14.62 -17.38 -8.32
C ALA A 294 13.42 -17.97 -9.09
N GLU A 295 12.51 -18.65 -8.38
CA GLU A 295 11.25 -19.12 -8.97
C GLU A 295 10.22 -17.99 -9.16
N MET A 296 10.03 -17.17 -8.12
CA MET A 296 8.90 -16.24 -8.04
C MET A 296 9.11 -14.94 -8.80
N PHE A 297 10.31 -14.35 -8.73
CA PHE A 297 10.55 -13.02 -9.27
C PHE A 297 10.35 -12.94 -10.79
N PRO A 298 10.83 -13.90 -11.60
CA PRO A 298 10.55 -13.90 -13.05
C PRO A 298 9.06 -13.98 -13.37
N ARG A 299 8.29 -14.78 -12.63
CA ARG A 299 6.84 -14.93 -12.81
C ARG A 299 6.04 -13.69 -12.39
N SER A 300 6.60 -12.88 -11.47
CA SER A 300 5.95 -11.64 -11.04
C SER A 300 5.77 -10.65 -12.20
N ARG A 301 6.66 -10.63 -13.20
CA ARG A 301 6.55 -9.76 -14.38
C ARG A 301 5.44 -10.19 -15.33
N THR A 302 5.33 -11.49 -15.61
CA THR A 302 4.33 -12.01 -16.55
C THR A 302 2.92 -11.97 -15.96
N SER A 303 2.78 -12.26 -14.66
CA SER A 303 1.46 -12.30 -14.00
C SER A 303 0.76 -10.95 -13.95
N ILE A 304 1.47 -9.85 -13.65
CA ILE A 304 0.83 -8.51 -13.59
C ILE A 304 0.31 -8.04 -14.95
N LEU A 305 1.04 -8.38 -16.02
CA LEU A 305 0.63 -8.07 -17.39
C LEU A 305 -0.60 -8.88 -17.80
N ALA A 306 -0.60 -10.18 -17.51
CA ALA A 306 -1.77 -11.04 -17.77
C ALA A 306 -3.00 -10.56 -17.00
N ALA A 307 -2.85 -10.22 -15.71
CA ALA A 307 -3.92 -9.67 -14.90
C ALA A 307 -4.47 -8.35 -15.46
N HIS A 308 -3.58 -7.43 -15.88
CA HIS A 308 -3.99 -6.17 -16.52
C HIS A 308 -4.76 -6.41 -17.82
N GLN A 309 -4.26 -7.28 -18.70
CA GLN A 309 -4.88 -7.60 -19.99
C GLN A 309 -6.24 -8.27 -19.82
N ALA A 310 -6.42 -9.08 -18.78
CA ALA A 310 -7.69 -9.71 -18.44
C ALA A 310 -8.70 -8.77 -17.78
N GLY A 311 -8.29 -7.57 -17.36
CA GLY A 311 -9.18 -6.57 -16.74
C GLY A 311 -9.28 -6.65 -15.21
N VAL A 312 -8.31 -7.29 -14.53
CA VAL A 312 -8.23 -7.23 -13.07
C VAL A 312 -8.02 -5.79 -12.61
N LYS A 313 -8.73 -5.37 -11.56
CA LYS A 313 -8.53 -4.05 -10.94
C LYS A 313 -7.18 -4.02 -10.24
N ILE A 314 -6.25 -3.21 -10.74
CA ILE A 314 -4.90 -3.10 -10.17
C ILE A 314 -4.75 -1.78 -9.42
N ALA A 315 -4.25 -1.85 -8.18
CA ALA A 315 -3.81 -0.69 -7.41
C ALA A 315 -2.31 -0.76 -7.16
N VAL A 316 -1.65 0.40 -7.07
CA VAL A 316 -0.22 0.48 -6.77
C VAL A 316 0.01 0.16 -5.29
N GLY A 317 0.97 -0.73 -5.03
CA GLY A 317 1.55 -0.95 -3.71
C GLY A 317 3.04 -1.24 -3.84
N THR A 318 3.86 -0.89 -2.84
CA THR A 318 5.33 -1.02 -2.95
C THR A 318 5.92 -2.10 -2.06
N ASP A 319 5.19 -2.52 -1.04
CA ASP A 319 5.70 -3.29 0.09
C ASP A 319 6.87 -2.59 0.82
N ALA A 320 6.87 -1.25 0.86
CA ALA A 320 7.89 -0.50 1.59
C ALA A 320 7.91 -0.94 3.07
N PRO A 321 9.06 -1.34 3.66
CA PRO A 321 10.42 -0.94 3.27
C PRO A 321 11.18 -1.91 2.34
N ALA A 322 10.56 -2.94 1.75
CA ALA A 322 11.21 -3.77 0.73
C ALA A 322 11.80 -2.89 -0.39
N ILE A 323 11.10 -1.78 -0.68
CA ILE A 323 11.65 -0.59 -1.32
C ILE A 323 11.75 0.53 -0.24
N PRO A 324 12.83 1.32 -0.19
CA PRO A 324 12.94 2.36 0.83
C PRO A 324 11.78 3.36 0.84
N HIS A 325 11.27 3.70 2.03
CA HIS A 325 10.28 4.78 2.19
C HIS A 325 10.75 6.09 1.55
N GLY A 326 9.90 6.67 0.68
CA GLY A 326 10.21 7.84 -0.15
C GLY A 326 10.74 7.49 -1.55
N LYS A 327 10.92 6.20 -1.87
CA LYS A 327 11.21 5.70 -3.22
C LYS A 327 10.01 4.98 -3.86
N ASN A 328 8.82 5.21 -3.32
CA ASN A 328 7.58 4.55 -3.71
C ASN A 328 7.25 4.71 -5.21
N ALA A 329 7.62 5.86 -5.82
CA ALA A 329 7.46 6.09 -7.26
C ALA A 329 8.26 5.11 -8.16
N ASP A 330 9.25 4.40 -7.61
CA ASP A 330 9.97 3.37 -8.37
C ASP A 330 9.06 2.22 -8.81
N GLU A 331 7.98 1.95 -8.07
CA GLU A 331 6.94 0.98 -8.47
C GLU A 331 6.24 1.41 -9.75
N LEU A 332 5.85 2.70 -9.87
CA LEU A 332 5.18 3.22 -11.06
C LEU A 332 6.09 3.07 -12.28
N VAL A 333 7.38 3.37 -12.12
CA VAL A 333 8.36 3.23 -13.19
C VAL A 333 8.51 1.76 -13.61
N THR A 334 8.69 0.84 -12.66
CA THR A 334 8.80 -0.59 -12.95
C THR A 334 7.56 -1.11 -13.69
N LEU A 335 6.35 -0.72 -13.28
CA LEU A 335 5.12 -1.16 -13.96
C LEU A 335 5.07 -0.73 -15.43
N VAL A 336 5.47 0.52 -15.74
CA VAL A 336 5.54 1.01 -17.13
C VAL A 336 6.67 0.33 -17.91
N GLU A 337 7.87 0.18 -17.33
CA GLU A 337 8.99 -0.54 -17.94
C GLU A 337 8.62 -2.00 -18.25
N TRP A 338 7.72 -2.59 -17.46
CA TRP A 338 7.22 -3.94 -17.68
C TRP A 338 6.12 -4.01 -18.73
N GLY A 339 5.54 -2.89 -19.14
CA GLY A 339 4.63 -2.79 -20.28
C GLY A 339 3.21 -2.32 -19.94
N LEU A 340 2.92 -1.94 -18.69
CA LEU A 340 1.64 -1.31 -18.37
C LEU A 340 1.59 0.11 -18.96
N PRO A 341 0.46 0.54 -19.55
CA PRO A 341 0.33 1.92 -20.03
C PRO A 341 0.49 2.93 -18.88
N PRO A 342 1.19 4.06 -19.06
CA PRO A 342 1.37 5.08 -18.02
C PRO A 342 0.05 5.54 -17.38
N LEU A 343 -1.00 5.75 -18.18
CA LEU A 343 -2.33 6.12 -17.67
C LEU A 343 -2.93 5.05 -16.75
N ALA A 344 -2.76 3.77 -17.07
CA ALA A 344 -3.25 2.67 -16.23
C ALA A 344 -2.53 2.66 -14.87
N VAL A 345 -1.21 2.90 -14.88
CA VAL A 345 -0.39 2.99 -13.67
C VAL A 345 -0.76 4.22 -12.82
N LEU A 346 -0.98 5.37 -13.45
CA LEU A 346 -1.41 6.59 -12.75
C LEU A 346 -2.81 6.42 -12.13
N ARG A 347 -3.75 5.76 -12.81
CA ARG A 347 -5.05 5.38 -12.24
C ARG A 347 -4.90 4.40 -11.07
N ALA A 348 -4.03 3.41 -11.20
CA ALA A 348 -3.72 2.45 -10.15
C ALA A 348 -3.15 3.13 -8.89
N ALA A 349 -2.41 4.23 -9.03
CA ALA A 349 -1.88 5.04 -7.94
C ALA A 349 -2.83 6.15 -7.44
N THR A 350 -4.03 6.30 -8.01
CA THR A 350 -4.97 7.38 -7.68
C THR A 350 -6.40 6.86 -7.55
N VAL A 351 -7.19 6.87 -8.63
CA VAL A 351 -8.62 6.55 -8.60
C VAL A 351 -8.92 5.09 -8.25
N THR A 352 -8.13 4.13 -8.74
CA THR A 352 -8.31 2.71 -8.41
C THR A 352 -7.86 2.42 -6.98
N ALA A 353 -6.82 3.10 -6.50
CA ALA A 353 -6.40 3.03 -5.11
C ALA A 353 -7.46 3.63 -4.16
N ALA A 354 -8.06 4.76 -4.53
CA ALA A 354 -9.18 5.36 -3.79
C ALA A 354 -10.38 4.39 -3.73
N GLU A 355 -10.72 3.75 -4.85
CA GLU A 355 -11.75 2.72 -4.91
C GLU A 355 -11.43 1.54 -3.98
N LEU A 356 -10.17 1.09 -3.93
CA LEU A 356 -9.74 -0.01 -3.06
C LEU A 356 -9.99 0.27 -1.58
N ILE A 357 -9.81 1.51 -1.14
CA ILE A 357 -10.03 1.90 0.27
C ILE A 357 -11.43 2.48 0.52
N ASN A 358 -12.39 2.27 -0.40
CA ASN A 358 -13.76 2.82 -0.32
C ASN A 358 -13.79 4.36 -0.15
N SER A 359 -12.82 5.08 -0.73
CA SER A 359 -12.74 6.53 -0.65
C SER A 359 -13.28 7.19 -1.92
N THR A 360 -14.20 8.14 -1.76
CA THR A 360 -14.83 8.89 -2.86
C THR A 360 -14.42 10.37 -2.88
N ASP A 361 -13.64 10.81 -1.90
CA ASP A 361 -13.31 12.22 -1.66
C ASP A 361 -11.91 12.61 -2.15
N ARG A 362 -11.17 11.70 -2.79
CA ARG A 362 -9.82 11.92 -3.31
C ARG A 362 -9.50 11.03 -4.51
N GLY A 363 -8.31 11.23 -5.07
CA GLY A 363 -7.81 10.51 -6.24
C GLY A 363 -8.09 11.23 -7.56
N ARG A 364 -8.77 12.37 -7.53
CA ARG A 364 -9.07 13.22 -8.68
C ARG A 364 -8.81 14.69 -8.39
N LEU A 365 -8.41 15.44 -9.42
CA LEU A 365 -8.45 16.90 -9.39
C LEU A 365 -9.83 17.33 -9.89
N ALA A 366 -10.81 17.40 -8.99
CA ALA A 366 -12.18 17.76 -9.32
C ALA A 366 -12.84 18.52 -8.17
N GLN A 367 -13.87 19.33 -8.48
CA GLN A 367 -14.61 20.08 -7.47
C GLN A 367 -15.15 19.17 -6.36
N GLY A 368 -15.00 19.61 -5.10
CA GLY A 368 -15.46 18.89 -3.91
C GLY A 368 -14.48 17.83 -3.40
N GLN A 369 -13.50 17.40 -4.20
CA GLN A 369 -12.44 16.50 -3.75
C GLN A 369 -11.51 17.19 -2.74
N LEU A 370 -10.85 16.42 -1.89
CA LEU A 370 -9.78 16.90 -1.02
C LEU A 370 -8.65 17.49 -1.87
N ALA A 371 -8.08 18.59 -1.39
CA ALA A 371 -6.92 19.23 -1.99
C ALA A 371 -5.62 18.46 -1.62
N ASP A 372 -5.55 17.22 -2.12
CA ASP A 372 -4.37 16.36 -2.11
C ASP A 372 -3.78 16.41 -3.53
N ILE A 373 -2.74 17.23 -3.73
CA ILE A 373 -2.24 17.64 -5.06
C ILE A 373 -0.71 17.58 -5.06
N ILE A 374 -0.13 17.05 -6.13
CA ILE A 374 1.32 17.08 -6.36
C ILE A 374 1.65 17.77 -7.68
N ALA A 375 2.90 18.19 -7.84
CA ALA A 375 3.42 18.64 -9.13
C ALA A 375 4.75 17.94 -9.48
N VAL A 376 4.88 17.56 -10.75
CA VAL A 376 6.05 16.88 -11.32
C VAL A 376 6.60 17.67 -12.51
N PRO A 377 7.91 17.56 -12.81
CA PRO A 377 8.51 18.22 -13.96
C PRO A 377 8.19 17.43 -15.25
N GLY A 378 7.27 17.92 -16.07
CA GLY A 378 6.93 17.31 -17.36
C GLY A 378 5.72 16.36 -17.33
N ASN A 379 5.37 15.81 -18.51
CA ASN A 379 4.16 15.01 -18.71
C ASN A 379 4.35 13.54 -18.27
N PRO A 380 3.68 13.07 -17.19
CA PRO A 380 3.83 11.71 -16.70
C PRO A 380 3.19 10.65 -17.62
N LEU A 381 2.40 11.04 -18.62
CA LEU A 381 1.87 10.13 -19.64
C LEU A 381 2.91 9.79 -20.71
N GLU A 382 3.92 10.64 -20.89
CA GLU A 382 5.02 10.45 -21.85
C GLU A 382 6.25 9.86 -21.18
N ASP A 383 6.58 10.35 -19.98
CA ASP A 383 7.68 9.86 -19.16
C ASP A 383 7.24 9.70 -17.71
N ILE A 384 6.97 8.45 -17.29
CA ILE A 384 6.54 8.18 -15.92
C ILE A 384 7.64 8.46 -14.89
N THR A 385 8.91 8.55 -15.29
CA THR A 385 10.04 8.72 -14.35
C THR A 385 10.03 10.07 -13.66
N VAL A 386 9.33 11.07 -14.21
CA VAL A 386 9.11 12.38 -13.60
C VAL A 386 8.41 12.29 -12.23
N THR A 387 7.66 11.21 -11.98
CA THR A 387 7.03 10.93 -10.67
C THR A 387 8.04 10.67 -9.55
N ARG A 388 9.32 10.39 -9.88
CA ARG A 388 10.42 10.33 -8.90
C ARG A 388 10.87 11.71 -8.42
N HIS A 389 10.45 12.77 -9.11
CA HIS A 389 10.95 14.13 -8.97
C HIS A 389 9.84 15.11 -8.56
N VAL A 390 8.96 14.70 -7.66
CA VAL A 390 7.89 15.56 -7.12
C VAL A 390 8.48 16.81 -6.48
N SER A 391 8.14 17.99 -7.01
CA SER A 391 8.65 19.29 -6.56
C SER A 391 7.65 20.03 -5.66
N PHE A 392 6.37 19.67 -5.73
CA PHE A 392 5.31 20.24 -4.92
C PHE A 392 4.41 19.15 -4.32
N VAL A 393 4.08 19.29 -3.04
CA VAL A 393 3.13 18.40 -2.33
C VAL A 393 2.20 19.23 -1.47
N MET A 394 0.90 19.06 -1.71
CA MET A 394 -0.19 19.54 -0.88
C MET A 394 -1.04 18.35 -0.39
N LYS A 395 -1.41 18.37 0.90
CA LYS A 395 -2.34 17.41 1.49
C LYS A 395 -3.36 18.17 2.35
N GLY A 396 -4.65 18.03 2.03
CA GLY A 396 -5.75 18.73 2.71
C GLY A 396 -5.60 20.24 2.67
N GLY A 397 -5.19 20.80 1.53
CA GLY A 397 -5.02 22.25 1.36
C GLY A 397 -3.72 22.83 1.96
N LYS A 398 -2.98 22.06 2.75
CA LYS A 398 -1.70 22.47 3.34
C LYS A 398 -0.51 22.03 2.48
N VAL A 399 0.41 22.96 2.21
CA VAL A 399 1.66 22.70 1.47
C VAL A 399 2.71 22.09 2.39
N TYR A 400 3.32 20.98 1.97
CA TYR A 400 4.38 20.25 2.70
C TYR A 400 5.73 20.24 1.98
N ALA A 401 5.72 20.40 0.66
CA ALA A 401 6.90 20.61 -0.16
C ALA A 401 6.57 21.62 -1.26
N ASN A 402 7.47 22.56 -1.48
CA ASN A 402 7.46 23.47 -2.62
C ASN A 402 8.90 23.85 -2.92
N GLN A 403 9.51 23.15 -3.89
CA GLN A 403 10.85 23.44 -4.38
C GLN A 403 10.68 24.13 -5.73
N ASN A 404 11.15 25.38 -5.82
CA ASN A 404 11.15 26.16 -7.05
C ASN A 404 12.16 25.62 -8.07
#